data_AF-A0A969JA02-F1
#
_entry.id   AF-A0A969JA02-F1
#
_cell.length_a   1.000
_cell.length_b   1.000
_cell.length_c   1.000
_cell.angle_alpha   90.00
_cell.angle_beta   90.00
_cell.angle_gamma   90.00
#
_symmetry.space_group_name_H-M   'P 1'
#
loop_
_entity.id
_entity.type
_entity.pdbx_description
1 polymer ?
#
loop_
_entity_poly.entity_id
_entity_poly.type
_entity_poly.pdbx_seq_one_letter_code
_entity_poly.pdbx_strand_id
1 'polypeptide(L)'
;MQQLILWSGLTALLLLFGVFYANRNILLNRSAQKSQPVSQNQPTAQSPSVPQPAPAPEPAQTPIASSGKPSTPQGSNPENDVILKQARAALQDSSASNWSNAIAVASQIPETDSLYATAQQEIERWSQAILDIAQGRASISNYPDAIAAARLVPNENQALYNQAQLQIQQWEQILQQVRNNQAQLKVARDKIKVGDPASYRSAIDAVSSIDPTQPGYAEVKQSIDQWSGAILEIAQAQAKKGRLTQAIESATLVPQNTPSAEAAKTAIAQWQSQLSQPKKN
;
A
#
# COMPACT_ATOMS: atom_id res chain seq x y z
N MET A 1 46.13 -44.93 31.96
CA MET A 1 45.49 -43.63 31.71
C MET A 1 44.30 -43.92 30.78
N GLN A 2 43.11 -44.28 31.28
CA GLN A 2 41.98 -43.39 31.68
C GLN A 2 41.58 -42.42 30.54
N GLN A 3 40.38 -42.35 29.95
CA GLN A 3 39.09 -43.07 30.07
C GLN A 3 38.32 -42.99 28.73
N LEU A 4 37.37 -43.91 28.57
CA LEU A 4 36.25 -43.93 27.62
C LEU A 4 35.26 -42.77 27.85
N ILE A 5 34.46 -42.41 26.84
CA ILE A 5 32.98 -42.33 26.86
C ILE A 5 32.48 -41.98 25.43
N LEU A 6 31.83 -42.96 24.79
CA LEU A 6 30.77 -42.77 23.79
C LEU A 6 29.56 -42.11 24.44
N TRP A 7 28.72 -41.37 23.70
CA TRP A 7 27.23 -41.38 23.66
C TRP A 7 26.84 -40.32 22.59
N SER A 8 26.43 -40.71 21.37
CA SER A 8 25.03 -40.76 20.91
C SER A 8 24.23 -39.49 21.24
N GLY A 9 23.69 -38.76 20.27
CA GLY A 9 22.49 -39.18 19.55
C GLY A 9 21.29 -38.38 20.08
N LEU A 10 20.38 -38.00 19.17
CA LEU A 10 19.05 -37.43 19.44
C LEU A 10 18.97 -35.96 19.88
N THR A 11 18.87 -35.07 18.88
CA THR A 11 17.75 -34.11 18.83
C THR A 11 17.19 -34.06 17.41
N ALA A 12 16.68 -35.20 16.95
CA ALA A 12 15.57 -35.18 16.01
C ALA A 12 14.32 -34.74 16.78
N LEU A 13 13.54 -33.88 16.14
CA LEU A 13 12.15 -33.53 16.47
C LEU A 13 11.90 -32.96 17.86
N LEU A 14 11.45 -31.70 17.92
CA LEU A 14 10.12 -31.37 18.44
C LEU A 14 9.76 -29.92 18.06
N LEU A 15 8.71 -29.82 17.22
CA LEU A 15 7.74 -28.72 17.08
C LEU A 15 8.28 -27.43 16.42
N LEU A 16 8.10 -27.14 15.12
CA LEU A 16 6.90 -27.28 14.28
C LEU A 16 5.59 -27.08 15.04
N PHE A 17 5.43 -25.91 15.67
CA PHE A 17 4.12 -25.37 16.01
C PHE A 17 4.13 -23.87 15.77
N GLY A 18 3.27 -23.37 14.88
CA GLY A 18 3.00 -21.94 14.80
C GLY A 18 2.84 -21.30 13.42
N VAL A 19 2.49 -22.04 12.36
CA VAL A 19 2.00 -21.40 11.12
C VAL A 19 0.76 -22.13 10.62
N PHE A 20 -0.34 -22.03 11.37
CA PHE A 20 -1.67 -22.33 10.82
C PHE A 20 -2.78 -21.67 11.64
N TYR A 21 -2.90 -20.35 11.54
CA TYR A 21 -4.16 -19.68 11.88
C TYR A 21 -4.30 -18.41 11.05
N ALA A 22 -4.81 -18.54 9.84
CA ALA A 22 -5.49 -17.46 9.14
C ALA A 22 -6.38 -18.01 8.01
N ASN A 23 -7.67 -18.02 8.31
CA ASN A 23 -8.75 -17.63 7.40
C ASN A 23 -9.04 -18.53 6.17
N ARG A 24 -9.71 -19.66 6.41
CA ARG A 24 -10.60 -20.27 5.40
C ARG A 24 -12.04 -19.97 5.76
N ASN A 25 -12.60 -18.90 5.20
CA ASN A 25 -14.05 -18.72 5.16
C ASN A 25 -14.48 -17.79 4.02
N ILE A 26 -14.09 -18.11 2.79
CA ILE A 26 -14.73 -17.56 1.59
C ILE A 26 -14.68 -18.67 0.57
N LEU A 27 -15.77 -19.43 0.41
CA LEU A 27 -16.13 -20.21 -0.78
C LEU A 27 -17.34 -21.12 -0.44
N LEU A 28 -18.46 -20.51 -0.08
CA LEU A 28 -19.79 -21.14 -0.16
C LEU A 28 -20.82 -20.02 -0.02
N ASN A 29 -21.25 -19.46 -1.16
CA ASN A 29 -22.66 -19.20 -1.47
C ASN A 29 -22.78 -18.28 -2.71
N ARG A 30 -22.70 -18.86 -3.90
CA ARG A 30 -23.21 -18.23 -5.13
C ARG A 30 -23.89 -19.32 -5.96
N SER A 31 -25.12 -19.67 -5.62
CA SER A 31 -26.10 -20.10 -6.61
C SER A 31 -27.51 -19.96 -6.05
N ALA A 32 -28.39 -19.39 -6.87
CA ALA A 32 -29.85 -19.41 -6.77
C ALA A 32 -30.51 -18.56 -5.66
N GLN A 33 -30.90 -17.33 -6.02
CA GLN A 33 -32.27 -16.91 -5.74
C GLN A 33 -32.84 -16.21 -6.97
N LYS A 34 -33.95 -16.77 -7.41
CA LYS A 34 -34.78 -16.47 -8.57
C LYS A 34 -35.67 -15.25 -8.27
N SER A 35 -35.93 -14.50 -9.33
CA SER A 35 -36.88 -13.40 -9.56
C SER A 35 -38.09 -13.30 -8.62
N GLN A 36 -38.47 -12.07 -8.21
CA GLN A 36 -39.69 -11.34 -8.66
C GLN A 36 -39.93 -9.99 -7.91
N PRO A 37 -40.78 -9.09 -8.46
CA PRO A 37 -40.64 -7.62 -8.40
C PRO A 37 -41.57 -6.95 -7.37
N VAL A 38 -41.35 -5.66 -7.03
CA VAL A 38 -42.43 -4.67 -6.74
C VAL A 38 -41.91 -3.22 -6.88
N SER A 39 -42.63 -2.49 -7.75
CA SER A 39 -43.00 -1.07 -7.87
C SER A 39 -42.34 0.11 -7.14
N GLN A 40 -42.13 1.15 -7.97
CA GLN A 40 -42.55 2.56 -7.84
C GLN A 40 -42.06 3.39 -6.64
N ASN A 41 -41.21 4.38 -6.92
CA ASN A 41 -41.64 5.79 -6.96
C ASN A 41 -40.51 6.71 -7.43
N GLN A 42 -40.77 7.40 -8.53
CA GLN A 42 -39.97 8.47 -9.10
C GLN A 42 -40.63 9.81 -8.76
N PRO A 43 -39.88 10.83 -8.34
CA PRO A 43 -40.29 12.21 -8.50
C PRO A 43 -39.58 12.86 -9.71
N THR A 44 -40.41 13.43 -10.56
CA THR A 44 -40.15 14.26 -11.73
C THR A 44 -39.49 15.60 -11.41
N ALA A 45 -38.52 16.03 -12.24
CA ALA A 45 -38.20 17.43 -12.56
C ALA A 45 -37.42 17.45 -13.89
N GLN A 46 -38.11 17.60 -15.03
CA GLN A 46 -38.30 18.85 -15.79
C GLN A 46 -37.01 19.42 -16.43
N SER A 47 -36.78 19.03 -17.69
CA SER A 47 -35.96 19.80 -18.64
C SER A 47 -36.74 21.05 -19.09
N PRO A 48 -36.13 22.25 -19.11
CA PRO A 48 -36.71 23.39 -19.81
C PRO A 48 -36.46 23.27 -21.33
N SER A 49 -37.56 23.21 -22.08
CA SER A 49 -37.61 23.44 -23.52
C SER A 49 -37.30 24.91 -23.84
N VAL A 50 -36.45 25.16 -24.83
CA VAL A 50 -36.31 26.48 -25.48
C VAL A 50 -36.87 26.39 -26.91
N PRO A 51 -37.60 27.41 -27.40
CA PRO A 51 -38.43 27.31 -28.60
C PRO A 51 -37.65 27.40 -29.92
N GLN A 52 -38.15 26.68 -30.91
CA GLN A 52 -37.81 26.78 -32.33
C GLN A 52 -38.50 28.00 -32.98
N PRO A 53 -37.78 28.84 -33.74
CA PRO A 53 -38.36 29.69 -34.79
C PRO A 53 -38.12 29.08 -36.19
N ALA A 54 -39.11 29.23 -37.07
CA ALA A 54 -39.19 28.67 -38.43
C ALA A 54 -38.51 29.58 -39.51
N PRO A 55 -38.69 29.32 -40.83
CA PRO A 55 -37.66 28.98 -41.82
C PRO A 55 -37.07 30.16 -42.63
N ALA A 56 -36.05 29.83 -43.42
CA ALA A 56 -35.14 30.66 -44.24
C ALA A 56 -35.75 31.69 -45.21
N PRO A 57 -34.89 32.59 -45.72
CA PRO A 57 -34.71 32.69 -47.17
C PRO A 57 -33.23 32.66 -47.61
N GLU A 58 -32.90 31.79 -48.57
CA GLU A 58 -31.80 31.96 -49.55
C GLU A 58 -32.43 32.49 -50.86
N PRO A 59 -31.70 33.07 -51.86
CA PRO A 59 -30.25 32.99 -52.08
C PRO A 59 -29.56 34.31 -52.53
N ALA A 60 -28.23 34.40 -52.35
CA ALA A 60 -27.36 35.15 -53.27
C ALA A 60 -25.93 34.57 -53.21
N GLN A 61 -25.50 33.98 -54.32
CA GLN A 61 -24.18 33.38 -54.50
C GLN A 61 -23.15 34.42 -55.00
N THR A 62 -21.87 34.06 -54.77
CA THR A 62 -20.61 34.40 -55.49
C THR A 62 -19.68 35.46 -54.86
N PRO A 63 -18.34 35.41 -55.14
CA PRO A 63 -17.41 34.33 -54.76
C PRO A 63 -16.03 34.85 -54.31
N ILE A 64 -15.35 34.29 -53.30
CA ILE A 64 -13.87 34.38 -53.25
C ILE A 64 -13.28 33.06 -52.74
N ALA A 65 -12.44 32.50 -53.58
CA ALA A 65 -11.65 31.31 -53.37
C ALA A 65 -10.71 31.44 -52.15
N SER A 66 -10.70 30.41 -51.32
CA SER A 66 -9.53 30.01 -50.55
C SER A 66 -9.36 28.52 -50.77
N SER A 67 -8.47 28.19 -51.69
CA SER A 67 -8.05 26.83 -51.99
C SER A 67 -7.26 26.27 -50.81
N GLY A 68 -7.95 25.84 -49.76
CA GLY A 68 -7.47 24.87 -48.79
C GLY A 68 -8.08 23.52 -49.16
N LYS A 69 -7.28 22.64 -49.73
CA LYS A 69 -7.67 21.27 -50.11
C LYS A 69 -8.41 20.60 -48.92
N PRO A 70 -9.64 20.08 -49.09
CA PRO A 70 -10.25 19.27 -48.05
C PRO A 70 -9.39 18.03 -47.84
N SER A 71 -8.80 17.88 -46.65
CA SER A 71 -8.09 16.68 -46.23
C SER A 71 -9.09 15.53 -46.24
N THR A 72 -9.10 14.81 -47.35
CA THR A 72 -9.88 13.59 -47.51
C THR A 72 -9.27 12.55 -46.58
N PRO A 73 -10.04 11.78 -45.79
CA PRO A 73 -9.50 10.65 -45.05
C PRO A 73 -8.81 9.71 -46.04
N GLN A 74 -7.48 9.71 -46.03
CA GLN A 74 -6.71 8.83 -46.88
C GLN A 74 -6.86 7.42 -46.28
N GLY A 75 -7.15 6.42 -47.11
CA GLY A 75 -7.25 5.03 -46.64
C GLY A 75 -6.00 4.63 -45.83
N SER A 76 -6.15 3.68 -44.91
CA SER A 76 -5.10 3.24 -43.98
C SER A 76 -3.72 3.19 -44.64
N ASN A 77 -2.77 4.01 -44.19
CA ASN A 77 -1.39 3.90 -44.62
C ASN A 77 -0.87 2.53 -44.14
N PRO A 78 -0.34 1.64 -45.01
CA PRO A 78 0.20 0.36 -44.59
C PRO A 78 1.28 0.47 -43.51
N GLU A 79 2.00 1.59 -43.43
CA GLU A 79 2.95 1.86 -42.34
C GLU A 79 2.27 2.01 -40.97
N ASN A 80 1.08 2.62 -40.92
CA ASN A 80 0.34 2.82 -39.68
C ASN A 80 -0.29 1.52 -39.15
N ASP A 81 -0.60 0.57 -40.03
CA ASP A 81 -0.99 -0.80 -39.64
C ASP A 81 0.19 -1.55 -38.98
N VAL A 82 1.42 -1.36 -39.48
CA VAL A 82 2.64 -1.92 -38.87
C VAL A 82 2.88 -1.32 -37.49
N ILE A 83 2.72 0.00 -37.32
CA ILE A 83 2.84 0.69 -36.03
C ILE A 83 1.90 0.07 -34.99
N LEU A 84 0.62 -0.08 -35.32
CA LEU A 84 -0.37 -0.62 -34.39
C LEU A 84 -0.10 -2.09 -34.04
N LYS A 85 0.31 -2.90 -35.02
CA LYS A 85 0.73 -4.30 -34.78
C LYS A 85 1.97 -4.38 -33.89
N GLN A 86 2.96 -3.51 -34.10
CA GLN A 86 4.17 -3.44 -33.29
C GLN A 86 3.85 -3.04 -31.85
N ALA A 87 3.00 -2.03 -31.65
CA ALA A 87 2.55 -1.62 -30.32
C ALA A 87 1.89 -2.79 -29.57
N ARG A 88 1.00 -3.53 -30.23
CA ARG A 88 0.35 -4.72 -29.66
C ARG A 88 1.34 -5.85 -29.35
N ALA A 89 2.31 -6.09 -30.22
CA ALA A 89 3.30 -7.15 -30.05
C ALA A 89 4.25 -6.91 -28.86
N ALA A 90 4.43 -5.65 -28.44
CA ALA A 90 5.23 -5.29 -27.28
C ALA A 90 4.58 -5.67 -25.93
N LEU A 91 3.30 -6.04 -25.93
CA LEU A 91 2.50 -6.32 -24.74
C LEU A 91 2.56 -7.79 -24.28
N GLN A 92 3.61 -8.52 -24.64
CA GLN A 92 3.77 -9.93 -24.22
C GLN A 92 3.89 -10.10 -22.70
N ASP A 93 4.38 -9.08 -22.01
CA ASP A 93 4.36 -8.97 -20.56
C ASP A 93 3.55 -7.71 -20.18
N SER A 94 2.53 -7.89 -19.34
CA SER A 94 1.56 -6.86 -18.91
C SER A 94 2.15 -5.84 -17.92
N SER A 95 3.42 -5.48 -18.06
CA SER A 95 4.10 -4.49 -17.21
C SER A 95 3.71 -3.06 -17.59
N ALA A 96 3.64 -2.15 -16.59
CA ALA A 96 3.32 -0.74 -16.82
C ALA A 96 4.24 -0.08 -17.87
N SER A 97 5.53 -0.44 -17.87
CA SER A 97 6.51 0.05 -18.84
C SER A 97 6.20 -0.42 -20.27
N ASN A 98 5.78 -1.67 -20.46
CA ASN A 98 5.43 -2.19 -21.78
C ASN A 98 4.15 -1.54 -22.32
N TRP A 99 3.14 -1.33 -21.47
CA TRP A 99 1.95 -0.55 -21.84
C TRP A 99 2.33 0.87 -22.25
N SER A 100 3.19 1.55 -21.49
CA SER A 100 3.66 2.91 -21.81
C SER A 100 4.40 2.97 -23.14
N ASN A 101 5.28 2.01 -23.40
CA ASN A 101 5.99 1.90 -24.67
C ASN A 101 5.03 1.65 -25.84
N ALA A 102 4.04 0.77 -25.68
CA ALA A 102 3.03 0.52 -26.71
C ALA A 102 2.21 1.78 -27.03
N ILE A 103 1.84 2.57 -26.01
CA ILE A 103 1.16 3.86 -26.18
C ILE A 103 2.04 4.82 -27.00
N ALA A 104 3.33 4.95 -26.66
CA ALA A 104 4.25 5.83 -27.38
C ALA A 104 4.45 5.45 -28.86
N VAL A 105 4.22 4.17 -29.21
CA VAL A 105 4.22 3.71 -30.60
C VAL A 105 2.88 4.05 -31.27
N ALA A 106 1.75 3.71 -30.64
CA ALA A 106 0.42 3.98 -31.20
C ALA A 106 0.10 5.47 -31.36
N SER A 107 0.67 6.35 -30.52
CA SER A 107 0.48 7.80 -30.61
C SER A 107 1.11 8.44 -31.84
N GLN A 108 1.93 7.70 -32.60
CA GLN A 108 2.51 8.18 -33.86
C GLN A 108 1.52 8.15 -35.03
N ILE A 109 0.37 7.48 -34.88
CA ILE A 109 -0.65 7.40 -35.92
C ILE A 109 -1.32 8.78 -36.07
N PRO A 110 -1.25 9.44 -37.25
CA PRO A 110 -1.80 10.78 -37.44
C PRO A 110 -3.32 10.83 -37.37
N GLU A 111 -3.88 11.97 -36.92
CA GLU A 111 -5.34 12.23 -36.87
C GLU A 111 -6.05 12.04 -38.22
N THR A 112 -5.33 12.22 -39.33
CA THR A 112 -5.86 12.07 -40.68
C THR A 112 -5.94 10.61 -41.16
N ASP A 113 -5.34 9.66 -40.44
CA ASP A 113 -5.37 8.24 -40.81
C ASP A 113 -6.66 7.56 -40.32
N SER A 114 -7.20 6.67 -41.14
CA SER A 114 -8.37 5.84 -40.78
C SER A 114 -8.20 5.02 -39.48
N LEU A 115 -6.98 4.66 -39.09
CA LEU A 115 -6.67 3.90 -37.87
C LEU A 115 -6.59 4.76 -36.62
N TYR A 116 -6.64 6.09 -36.74
CA TYR A 116 -6.50 7.00 -35.60
C TYR A 116 -7.50 6.70 -34.49
N ALA A 117 -8.78 6.53 -34.84
CA ALA A 117 -9.83 6.23 -33.85
C ALA A 117 -9.54 4.91 -33.10
N THR A 118 -9.03 3.90 -33.80
CA THR A 118 -8.62 2.63 -33.18
C THR A 118 -7.40 2.82 -32.27
N ALA A 119 -6.39 3.59 -32.72
CA ALA A 119 -5.22 3.89 -31.93
C ALA A 119 -5.58 4.61 -30.62
N GLN A 120 -6.47 5.61 -30.67
CA GLN A 120 -6.93 6.33 -29.49
C GLN A 120 -7.68 5.43 -28.49
N GLN A 121 -8.52 4.51 -28.96
CA GLN A 121 -9.18 3.52 -28.09
C GLN A 121 -8.18 2.59 -27.41
N GLU A 122 -7.12 2.18 -28.12
CA GLU A 122 -6.07 1.35 -27.52
C GLU A 122 -5.24 2.12 -26.50
N ILE A 123 -4.85 3.36 -26.82
CA ILE A 123 -4.14 4.26 -25.91
C ILE A 123 -4.93 4.46 -24.61
N GLU A 124 -6.24 4.69 -24.69
CA GLU A 124 -7.11 4.83 -23.52
C GLU A 124 -7.10 3.55 -22.67
N ARG A 125 -7.32 2.38 -23.29
CA ARG A 125 -7.31 1.10 -22.58
C ARG A 125 -5.96 0.78 -21.93
N TRP A 126 -4.86 1.05 -22.62
CA TRP A 126 -3.51 0.81 -22.10
C TRP A 126 -3.15 1.79 -20.99
N SER A 127 -3.58 3.05 -21.09
CA SER A 127 -3.44 4.04 -20.03
C SER A 127 -4.18 3.61 -18.76
N GLN A 128 -5.40 3.06 -18.92
CA GLN A 128 -6.15 2.48 -17.80
C GLN A 128 -5.38 1.29 -17.18
N ALA A 129 -4.81 0.40 -17.99
CA ALA A 129 -4.03 -0.74 -17.48
C ALA A 129 -2.81 -0.30 -16.65
N ILE A 130 -2.11 0.77 -17.05
CA ILE A 130 -1.01 1.35 -16.26
C ILE A 130 -1.52 1.84 -14.91
N LEU A 131 -2.65 2.56 -14.91
CA LEU A 131 -3.25 3.08 -13.69
C LEU A 131 -3.72 1.96 -12.75
N ASP A 132 -4.30 0.89 -13.27
CA ASP A 132 -4.71 -0.29 -12.50
C ASP A 132 -3.51 -0.98 -11.86
N ILE A 133 -2.38 -1.10 -12.57
CA ILE A 133 -1.12 -1.64 -12.02
C ILE A 133 -0.61 -0.76 -10.89
N ALA A 134 -0.66 0.56 -11.05
CA ALA A 134 -0.24 1.51 -10.02
C ALA A 134 -1.11 1.36 -8.76
N GLN A 135 -2.43 1.30 -8.91
CA GLN A 135 -3.38 1.09 -7.82
C GLN A 135 -3.17 -0.27 -7.14
N GLY A 136 -2.92 -1.33 -7.91
CA GLY A 136 -2.61 -2.65 -7.37
C GLY A 136 -1.37 -2.63 -6.48
N ARG A 137 -0.30 -1.95 -6.91
CA ARG A 137 0.92 -1.77 -6.09
C ARG A 137 0.65 -0.96 -4.83
N ALA A 138 -0.14 0.10 -4.92
CA ALA A 138 -0.51 0.92 -3.76
C ALA A 138 -1.38 0.14 -2.76
N SER A 139 -2.25 -0.77 -3.22
CA SER A 139 -3.12 -1.57 -2.36
C SER A 139 -2.37 -2.49 -1.40
N ILE A 140 -1.14 -2.88 -1.77
CA ILE A 140 -0.22 -3.66 -0.93
C ILE A 140 0.85 -2.78 -0.26
N SER A 141 0.59 -1.46 -0.16
CA SER A 141 1.49 -0.45 0.42
C SER A 141 2.84 -0.28 -0.30
N ASN A 142 2.97 -0.78 -1.53
CA ASN A 142 4.14 -0.53 -2.37
C ASN A 142 3.99 0.80 -3.11
N TYR A 143 3.96 1.89 -2.34
CA TYR A 143 3.79 3.24 -2.85
C TYR A 143 4.92 3.71 -3.78
N PRO A 144 6.21 3.37 -3.58
CA PRO A 144 7.26 3.75 -4.51
C PRO A 144 7.03 3.21 -5.92
N ASP A 145 6.71 1.92 -6.04
CA ASP A 145 6.45 1.30 -7.34
C ASP A 145 5.09 1.72 -7.91
N ALA A 146 4.12 2.04 -7.06
CA ALA A 146 2.84 2.61 -7.49
C ALA A 146 3.02 3.98 -8.15
N ILE A 147 3.76 4.88 -7.50
CA ILE A 147 4.11 6.20 -8.05
C ILE A 147 4.87 6.03 -9.37
N ALA A 148 5.85 5.12 -9.41
CA ALA A 148 6.61 4.87 -10.63
C ALA A 148 5.72 4.40 -11.79
N ALA A 149 4.74 3.51 -11.53
CA ALA A 149 3.77 3.09 -12.54
C ALA A 149 2.83 4.22 -12.95
N ALA A 150 2.24 4.97 -12.00
CA ALA A 150 1.31 6.05 -12.31
C ALA A 150 1.95 7.18 -13.13
N ARG A 151 3.26 7.43 -12.95
CA ARG A 151 4.02 8.39 -13.77
C ARG A 151 4.14 7.99 -15.25
N LEU A 152 3.84 6.73 -15.58
CA LEU A 152 3.83 6.22 -16.95
C LEU A 152 2.47 6.42 -17.64
N VAL A 153 1.43 6.86 -16.91
CA VAL A 153 0.15 7.24 -17.51
C VAL A 153 0.38 8.49 -18.35
N PRO A 154 0.10 8.45 -19.65
CA PRO A 154 0.50 9.51 -20.55
C PRO A 154 -0.59 10.59 -20.60
N ASN A 155 -0.28 11.78 -21.12
CA ASN A 155 -1.11 12.98 -20.94
C ASN A 155 -2.18 13.17 -22.03
N GLU A 156 -2.26 12.28 -23.01
CA GLU A 156 -3.20 12.33 -24.13
C GLU A 156 -4.64 12.10 -23.64
N ASN A 157 -4.82 11.17 -22.68
CA ASN A 157 -6.08 11.03 -21.94
C ASN A 157 -6.04 11.88 -20.66
N GLN A 158 -6.50 13.12 -20.77
CA GLN A 158 -6.50 14.08 -19.66
C GLN A 158 -7.22 13.57 -18.40
N ALA A 159 -8.30 12.80 -18.55
CA ALA A 159 -9.04 12.27 -17.40
C ALA A 159 -8.19 11.27 -16.61
N LEU A 160 -7.61 10.28 -17.29
CA LEU A 160 -6.75 9.27 -16.67
C LEU A 160 -5.44 9.86 -16.14
N TYR A 161 -4.85 10.79 -16.89
CA TYR A 161 -3.66 11.51 -16.45
C TYR A 161 -3.91 12.27 -15.15
N ASN A 162 -4.98 13.06 -15.08
CA ASN A 162 -5.33 13.80 -13.87
C ASN A 162 -5.61 12.88 -12.68
N GLN A 163 -6.25 11.72 -12.93
CA GLN A 163 -6.45 10.71 -11.89
C GLN A 163 -5.12 10.14 -11.39
N ALA A 164 -4.18 9.84 -12.29
CA ALA A 164 -2.84 9.35 -11.93
C ALA A 164 -2.06 10.40 -11.12
N GLN A 165 -2.10 11.67 -11.53
CA GLN A 165 -1.45 12.77 -10.79
C GLN A 165 -2.01 12.94 -9.39
N LEU A 166 -3.34 12.85 -9.22
CA LEU A 166 -3.97 12.90 -7.90
C LEU A 166 -3.49 11.73 -7.01
N GLN A 167 -3.40 10.52 -7.55
CA GLN A 167 -2.91 9.35 -6.82
C GLN A 167 -1.44 9.48 -6.45
N ILE A 168 -0.59 10.00 -7.35
CA ILE A 168 0.82 10.29 -7.07
C ILE A 168 0.93 11.24 -5.87
N GLN A 169 0.19 12.35 -5.86
CA GLN A 169 0.22 13.31 -4.75
C GLN A 169 -0.18 12.65 -3.42
N GLN A 170 -1.23 11.83 -3.42
CA GLN A 170 -1.67 11.10 -2.22
C GLN A 170 -0.61 10.12 -1.72
N TRP A 171 -0.02 9.32 -2.62
CA TRP A 171 1.01 8.35 -2.25
C TRP A 171 2.32 8.99 -1.82
N GLU A 172 2.69 10.13 -2.40
CA GLU A 172 3.85 10.92 -1.96
C GLU A 172 3.65 11.46 -0.53
N GLN A 173 2.45 11.92 -0.20
CA GLN A 173 2.10 12.32 1.17
C GLN A 173 2.18 11.15 2.15
N ILE A 174 1.66 9.99 1.77
CA ILE A 174 1.75 8.76 2.58
C ILE A 174 3.22 8.39 2.82
N LEU A 175 4.05 8.37 1.77
CA LEU A 175 5.48 8.08 1.89
C LEU A 175 6.22 9.09 2.76
N GLN A 176 5.82 10.37 2.73
CA GLN A 176 6.38 11.37 3.63
C GLN A 176 6.03 11.06 5.08
N GLN A 177 4.79 10.66 5.38
CA GLN A 177 4.40 10.26 6.73
C GLN A 177 5.17 9.01 7.21
N VAL A 178 5.31 7.99 6.37
CA VAL A 178 6.13 6.80 6.68
C VAL A 178 7.56 7.21 7.02
N ARG A 179 8.20 8.07 6.19
CA ARG A 179 9.56 8.55 6.44
C ARG A 179 9.68 9.35 7.73
N ASN A 180 8.70 10.18 8.05
CA ASN A 180 8.68 10.94 9.30
C ASN A 180 8.62 10.00 10.52
N ASN A 181 7.73 9.01 10.48
CA ASN A 181 7.58 8.02 11.56
C ASN A 181 8.86 7.19 11.72
N GLN A 182 9.48 6.77 10.62
CA GLN A 182 10.77 6.07 10.63
C GLN A 182 11.91 6.93 11.19
N ALA A 183 11.95 8.22 10.87
CA ALA A 183 12.95 9.14 11.40
C ALA A 183 12.80 9.30 12.92
N GLN A 184 11.58 9.49 13.42
CA GLN A 184 11.32 9.54 14.86
C GLN A 184 11.72 8.24 15.56
N LEU A 185 11.37 7.11 14.96
CA LEU A 185 11.73 5.78 15.46
C LEU A 185 13.25 5.59 15.54
N LYS A 186 13.98 6.01 14.50
CA LYS A 186 15.44 5.97 14.47
C LYS A 186 16.03 6.83 15.59
N VAL A 187 15.56 8.06 15.76
CA VAL A 187 16.04 8.95 16.83
C VAL A 187 15.79 8.36 18.22
N ALA A 188 14.64 7.73 18.45
CA ALA A 188 14.34 7.05 19.70
C ALA A 188 15.27 5.85 19.92
N ARG A 189 15.49 5.03 18.89
CA ARG A 189 16.39 3.87 18.92
C ARG A 189 17.83 4.25 19.21
N ASP A 190 18.34 5.31 18.60
CA ASP A 190 19.72 5.77 18.76
C ASP A 190 20.04 6.24 20.19
N LYS A 191 19.01 6.54 21.00
CA LYS A 191 19.16 6.92 22.42
C LYS A 191 19.17 5.73 23.38
N ILE A 192 18.86 4.53 22.90
CA ILE A 192 18.83 3.32 23.73
C ILE A 192 20.25 2.95 24.16
N LYS A 193 20.41 2.72 25.46
CA LYS A 193 21.63 2.20 26.07
C LYS A 193 21.38 0.76 26.49
N VAL A 194 22.15 -0.16 25.92
CA VAL A 194 22.00 -1.60 26.22
C VAL A 194 22.17 -1.85 27.71
N GLY A 195 21.21 -2.57 28.31
CA GLY A 195 21.21 -2.89 29.74
C GLY A 195 20.65 -1.79 30.65
N ASP A 196 20.28 -0.62 30.12
CA ASP A 196 19.64 0.46 30.87
C ASP A 196 18.13 0.51 30.55
N PRO A 197 17.26 -0.03 31.43
CA PRO A 197 15.82 -0.12 31.17
C PRO A 197 15.15 1.26 31.09
N ALA A 198 15.70 2.30 31.72
CA ALA A 198 15.18 3.66 31.62
C ALA A 198 15.37 4.24 30.20
N SER A 199 16.47 3.89 29.52
CA SER A 199 16.70 4.30 28.14
C SER A 199 15.70 3.69 27.15
N TYR A 200 15.34 2.41 27.33
CA TYR A 200 14.29 1.76 26.54
C TYR A 200 12.93 2.41 26.81
N ARG A 201 12.61 2.70 28.07
CA ARG A 201 11.36 3.39 28.41
C ARG A 201 11.27 4.77 27.76
N SER A 202 12.34 5.55 27.83
CA SER A 202 12.40 6.86 27.17
C SER A 202 12.23 6.76 25.65
N ALA A 203 12.80 5.73 25.02
CA ALA A 203 12.59 5.48 23.59
C ALA A 203 11.13 5.15 23.26
N ILE A 204 10.46 4.32 24.07
CA ILE A 204 9.03 4.03 23.92
C ILE A 204 8.19 5.31 24.03
N ASP A 205 8.42 6.10 25.09
CA ASP A 205 7.67 7.34 25.33
C ASP A 205 7.81 8.30 24.14
N ALA A 206 9.00 8.40 23.55
CA ALA A 206 9.29 9.28 22.41
C ALA A 206 8.49 8.96 21.12
N VAL A 207 8.00 7.72 20.96
CA VAL A 207 7.23 7.29 19.78
C VAL A 207 5.78 6.90 20.09
N SER A 208 5.42 6.86 21.36
CA SER A 208 4.08 6.49 21.84
C SER A 208 2.96 7.44 21.41
N SER A 209 3.31 8.68 21.02
CA SER A 209 2.36 9.68 20.53
C SER A 209 2.10 9.60 19.03
N ILE A 210 2.80 8.72 18.30
CA ILE A 210 2.54 8.50 16.87
C ILE A 210 1.16 7.86 16.74
N ASP A 211 0.29 8.47 15.94
CA ASP A 211 -1.10 8.04 15.81
C ASP A 211 -1.18 6.63 15.18
N PRO A 212 -1.95 5.68 15.77
CA PRO A 212 -2.08 4.32 15.26
C PRO A 212 -2.64 4.19 13.84
N THR A 213 -3.32 5.23 13.34
CA THR A 213 -3.89 5.28 11.98
C THR A 213 -2.88 5.76 10.94
N GLN A 214 -1.73 6.30 11.36
CA GLN A 214 -0.73 6.78 10.42
C GLN A 214 -0.02 5.64 9.67
N PRO A 215 0.35 5.88 8.39
CA PRO A 215 1.21 4.98 7.64
C PRO A 215 2.51 4.65 8.37
N GLY A 216 2.93 3.39 8.30
CA GLY A 216 4.16 2.92 8.94
C GLY A 216 4.05 2.67 10.46
N TYR A 217 2.89 2.90 11.10
CA TYR A 217 2.72 2.65 12.53
C TYR A 217 3.00 1.20 12.97
N ALA A 218 2.80 0.22 12.08
CA ALA A 218 3.11 -1.18 12.37
C ALA A 218 4.58 -1.38 12.83
N GLU A 219 5.53 -0.67 12.21
CA GLU A 219 6.95 -0.72 12.59
C GLU A 219 7.21 -0.06 13.95
N VAL A 220 6.51 1.05 14.23
CA VAL A 220 6.55 1.74 15.52
C VAL A 220 6.03 0.82 16.62
N LYS A 221 4.87 0.21 16.42
CA LYS A 221 4.27 -0.73 17.37
C LYS A 221 5.21 -1.91 17.64
N GLN A 222 5.77 -2.52 16.59
CA GLN A 222 6.71 -3.63 16.74
C GLN A 222 7.92 -3.22 17.58
N SER A 223 8.45 -2.01 17.38
CA SER A 223 9.58 -1.52 18.17
C SER A 223 9.21 -1.26 19.64
N ILE A 224 8.03 -0.70 19.90
CA ILE A 224 7.50 -0.54 21.27
C ILE A 224 7.40 -1.90 21.97
N ASP A 225 6.82 -2.90 21.29
CA ASP A 225 6.69 -4.25 21.82
C ASP A 225 8.08 -4.85 22.14
N GLN A 226 9.06 -4.72 21.23
CA GLN A 226 10.43 -5.19 21.44
C GLN A 226 11.14 -4.49 22.60
N TRP A 227 11.04 -3.17 22.69
CA TRP A 227 11.68 -2.40 23.77
C TRP A 227 11.05 -2.69 25.12
N SER A 228 9.72 -2.90 25.18
CA SER A 228 9.04 -3.32 26.39
C SER A 228 9.49 -4.71 26.87
N GLY A 229 9.72 -5.64 25.93
CA GLY A 229 10.31 -6.94 26.19
C GLY A 229 11.73 -6.84 26.76
N ALA A 230 12.58 -6.00 26.17
CA ALA A 230 13.95 -5.79 26.66
C ALA A 230 14.00 -5.26 28.11
N ILE A 231 13.09 -4.34 28.48
CA ILE A 231 12.95 -3.88 29.87
C ILE A 231 12.67 -5.05 30.81
N LEU A 232 11.72 -5.92 30.45
CA LEU A 232 11.38 -7.10 31.25
C LEU A 232 12.53 -8.09 31.34
N GLU A 233 13.26 -8.34 30.25
CA GLU A 233 14.43 -9.22 30.24
C GLU A 233 15.54 -8.70 31.17
N ILE A 234 15.81 -7.39 31.13
CA ILE A 234 16.77 -6.74 32.04
C ILE A 234 16.34 -6.93 33.50
N ALA A 235 15.07 -6.69 33.81
CA ALA A 235 14.52 -6.87 35.15
C ALA A 235 14.69 -8.33 35.63
N GLN A 236 14.34 -9.30 34.79
CA GLN A 236 14.51 -10.72 35.10
C GLN A 236 15.98 -11.09 35.32
N ALA A 237 16.90 -10.53 34.53
CA ALA A 237 18.33 -10.76 34.69
C ALA A 237 18.86 -10.18 36.02
N GLN A 238 18.37 -9.03 36.45
CA GLN A 238 18.69 -8.46 37.76
C GLN A 238 18.15 -9.34 38.90
N ALA A 239 16.92 -9.83 38.79
CA ALA A 239 16.33 -10.72 39.79
C ALA A 239 17.11 -12.03 39.93
N LYS A 240 17.53 -12.64 38.82
CA LYS A 240 18.40 -13.84 38.81
C LYS A 240 19.74 -13.61 39.52
N LYS A 241 20.22 -12.37 39.56
CA LYS A 241 21.43 -11.96 40.30
C LYS A 241 21.16 -11.59 41.76
N GLY A 242 19.95 -11.85 42.27
CA GLY A 242 19.53 -11.50 43.63
C GLY A 242 19.21 -10.02 43.84
N ARG A 243 19.22 -9.20 42.78
CA ARG A 243 18.98 -7.76 42.86
C ARG A 243 17.49 -7.45 42.71
N LEU A 244 16.68 -8.01 43.61
CA LEU A 244 15.21 -7.97 43.52
C LEU A 244 14.64 -6.53 43.52
N THR A 245 15.21 -5.61 44.29
CA THR A 245 14.78 -4.20 44.29
C THR A 245 14.98 -3.55 42.92
N GLN A 246 16.16 -3.71 42.31
CA GLN A 246 16.44 -3.19 40.97
C GLN A 246 15.56 -3.84 39.90
N ALA A 247 15.30 -5.15 40.05
CA ALA A 247 14.41 -5.88 39.16
C ALA A 247 12.99 -5.32 39.17
N ILE A 248 12.45 -5.04 40.36
CA ILE A 248 11.13 -4.41 40.51
C ILE A 248 11.14 -3.02 39.87
N GLU A 249 12.13 -2.18 40.18
CA GLU A 249 12.27 -0.84 39.59
C GLU A 249 12.36 -0.87 38.06
N SER A 250 13.02 -1.87 37.50
CA SER A 250 13.13 -2.02 36.05
C SER A 250 11.82 -2.51 35.44
N ALA A 251 11.16 -3.49 36.07
CA ALA A 251 9.90 -4.05 35.56
C ALA A 251 8.74 -3.05 35.62
N THR A 252 8.73 -2.09 36.55
CA THR A 252 7.70 -1.04 36.59
C THR A 252 7.78 -0.09 35.40
N LEU A 253 8.90 -0.06 34.68
CA LEU A 253 9.06 0.75 33.47
C LEU A 253 8.34 0.14 32.25
N VAL A 254 7.94 -1.15 32.30
CA VAL A 254 7.20 -1.80 31.22
C VAL A 254 5.83 -1.12 31.03
N PRO A 255 5.51 -0.58 29.83
CA PRO A 255 4.23 0.08 29.60
C PRO A 255 3.06 -0.90 29.61
N GLN A 256 1.90 -0.45 30.09
CA GLN A 256 0.69 -1.27 30.28
C GLN A 256 0.09 -1.81 28.97
N ASN A 257 0.23 -1.06 27.87
CA ASN A 257 -0.38 -1.40 26.57
C ASN A 257 0.57 -2.24 25.69
N THR A 258 1.39 -3.10 26.30
CA THR A 258 2.38 -3.92 25.60
C THR A 258 2.22 -5.40 25.95
N PRO A 259 2.64 -6.33 25.08
CA PRO A 259 2.59 -7.76 25.38
C PRO A 259 3.34 -8.16 26.65
N SER A 260 4.36 -7.40 27.06
CA SER A 260 5.18 -7.69 28.25
C SER A 260 4.56 -7.21 29.57
N ALA A 261 3.46 -6.44 29.53
CA ALA A 261 2.88 -5.80 30.71
C ALA A 261 2.44 -6.81 31.78
N GLU A 262 1.70 -7.86 31.40
CA GLU A 262 1.20 -8.85 32.36
C GLU A 262 2.35 -9.65 32.99
N ALA A 263 3.32 -10.09 32.18
CA ALA A 263 4.50 -10.79 32.69
C ALA A 263 5.32 -9.91 33.65
N ALA A 264 5.42 -8.61 33.39
CA ALA A 264 6.08 -7.66 34.29
C ALA A 264 5.34 -7.53 35.63
N LYS A 265 4.00 -7.39 35.61
CA LYS A 265 3.19 -7.33 36.84
C LYS A 265 3.36 -8.60 37.70
N THR A 266 3.30 -9.77 37.06
CA THR A 266 3.50 -11.06 37.76
C THR A 266 4.89 -11.13 38.39
N ALA A 267 5.93 -10.73 37.66
CA ALA A 267 7.30 -10.74 38.15
C ALA A 267 7.49 -9.79 39.35
N ILE A 268 6.94 -8.57 39.27
CA ILE A 268 6.95 -7.60 40.38
C ILE A 268 6.32 -8.20 41.64
N ALA A 269 5.11 -8.77 41.53
CA ALA A 269 4.41 -9.36 42.66
C ALA A 269 5.20 -10.51 43.29
N GLN A 270 5.81 -11.37 42.46
CA GLN A 270 6.65 -12.47 42.91
C GLN A 270 7.88 -11.98 43.69
N TRP A 271 8.60 -10.98 43.17
CA TRP A 271 9.81 -10.45 43.82
C TRP A 271 9.49 -9.66 45.09
N GLN A 272 8.37 -8.94 45.13
CA GLN A 272 7.88 -8.28 46.35
C GLN A 272 7.59 -9.29 47.46
N SER A 273 6.98 -10.44 47.13
CA SER A 273 6.75 -11.52 48.08
C SER A 273 8.07 -12.10 48.60
N GLN A 274 9.06 -12.32 47.73
CA GLN A 274 10.39 -12.82 48.11
C GLN A 274 11.14 -11.87 49.06
N LEU A 275 11.05 -10.55 48.82
CA LEU A 275 11.65 -9.55 49.71
C LEU A 275 10.98 -9.50 51.10
N SER A 276 9.70 -9.88 51.18
CA SER A 276 8.92 -9.84 52.42
C SER A 276 9.08 -11.09 53.28
N GLN A 277 9.65 -12.18 52.76
CA GLN A 277 9.90 -13.39 53.53
C GLN A 277 11.21 -13.28 54.32
N PRO A 278 11.22 -13.52 55.65
CA PRO A 278 12.45 -13.53 56.44
C PRO A 278 13.37 -14.65 55.93
N LYS A 279 14.66 -14.37 55.76
CA LYS A 279 15.67 -15.40 55.51
C LYS A 279 15.61 -16.40 56.66
N LYS A 280 15.09 -17.60 56.41
CA LYS A 280 15.26 -18.73 57.33
C LYS A 280 16.75 -19.08 57.30
N ASN A 281 17.43 -18.76 58.39
CA ASN A 281 18.84 -19.08 58.64
C ASN A 281 19.06 -20.58 58.70
#